data_AF-A0A7C9DEL7-F1
#
_entry.id   AF-A0A7C9DEL7-F1
#
_cell.length_a   1.000
_cell.length_b   1.000
_cell.length_c   1.000
_cell.angle_alpha   90.00
_cell.angle_beta   90.00
_cell.angle_gamma   90.00
#
_symmetry.space_group_name_H-M   'P 1'
#
loop_
_entity.id
_entity.type
_entity.pdbx_description
1 polymer ?
#
loop_
_entity_poly.entity_id
_entity_poly.type
_entity_poly.pdbx_seq_one_letter_code
_entity_poly.pdbx_strand_id
1 'polypeptide(L)'
;LFRSFYYDPLIHPITSTQKDRREKKVYEEDDDDDFELPEGIEPLLSDTQLYTDTTAAGISLLYAPRPFNMRSGRTRRAEDIPLVSEWYKEHCPPSYPVKVRVSYQKLLKCFVLNELHHRPPKAQKKKHLFRSLAATKFFQSTELDWVEAGLQVCRQGYNMLNLLIHRKNLNYLHLDYNFNLKPVKTLTTKERKKSRFGNAFHLCREILRLTKLVVDANVQFRLGNVDAFQLADGLQYIFSHVGQLTGMYRYKYRLMRQIRMCKDLKHLIYYRFNTGPVGKGPGCGFWAPMWRVWLFFLRGIVPLLERWLGNLLARQFEGRHSKGV
;
A
#
# COMPACT_ATOMS: atom_id res chain seq x y z
N LEU A 1 -26.70 29.44 -13.10
CA LEU A 1 -25.75 30.31 -12.38
C LEU A 1 -25.88 30.00 -10.89
N PHE A 2 -25.03 29.14 -10.35
CA PHE A 2 -25.01 28.84 -8.91
C PHE A 2 -24.37 30.03 -8.17
N ARG A 3 -25.13 30.76 -7.36
CA ARG A 3 -24.57 31.76 -6.44
C ARG A 3 -23.86 31.03 -5.30
N SER A 4 -22.72 31.53 -4.80
CA SER A 4 -21.99 30.83 -3.71
C SER A 4 -22.76 30.85 -2.38
N PHE A 5 -23.51 31.92 -2.12
CA PHE A 5 -24.42 32.02 -1.00
C PHE A 5 -25.85 32.10 -1.55
N TYR A 6 -26.64 31.06 -1.29
CA TYR A 6 -28.05 31.03 -1.60
C TYR A 6 -28.78 30.24 -0.51
N TYR A 7 -30.06 30.54 -0.35
CA TYR A 7 -30.91 29.80 0.58
C TYR A 7 -31.30 28.47 -0.07
N ASP A 8 -30.66 27.38 0.35
CA ASP A 8 -30.87 26.06 -0.24
C ASP A 8 -32.28 25.53 0.11
N PRO A 9 -33.04 24.97 -0.85
CA PRO A 9 -34.36 24.38 -0.59
C PRO A 9 -34.39 23.26 0.45
N LEU A 10 -33.24 22.64 0.76
CA LEU A 10 -33.10 21.68 1.86
C LEU A 10 -33.12 22.34 3.24
N ILE A 11 -32.93 23.65 3.34
CA ILE A 11 -32.96 24.42 4.60
C ILE A 11 -34.42 24.78 4.91
N HIS A 12 -34.86 24.50 6.14
CA HIS A 12 -36.21 24.82 6.59
C HIS A 12 -36.46 26.33 6.65
N PRO A 13 -37.55 26.83 6.02
CA PRO A 13 -37.86 28.27 5.92
C PRO A 13 -37.97 28.92 7.29
N ILE A 14 -37.42 30.13 7.41
CA ILE A 14 -37.55 30.94 8.62
C ILE A 14 -38.97 31.53 8.64
N THR A 15 -39.76 31.18 9.66
CA THR A 15 -41.10 31.74 9.87
C THR A 15 -41.04 32.95 10.79
N SER A 16 -41.63 34.08 10.36
CA SER A 16 -41.65 35.32 11.15
C SER A 16 -42.88 35.38 12.07
N THR A 17 -42.89 34.60 13.15
CA THR A 17 -44.03 34.52 14.08
C THR A 17 -44.07 35.61 15.17
N GLN A 18 -43.07 36.51 15.24
CA GLN A 18 -42.99 37.59 16.25
C GLN A 18 -42.75 38.99 15.65
N LYS A 19 -43.12 39.24 14.39
CA LYS A 19 -42.82 40.51 13.71
C LYS A 19 -43.48 41.72 14.39
N ASP A 20 -44.76 41.60 14.73
CA ASP A 20 -45.57 42.72 15.25
C ASP A 20 -45.16 43.23 16.65
N ARG A 21 -44.46 42.39 17.44
CA ARG A 21 -44.15 42.70 18.85
C ARG A 21 -42.80 43.39 19.05
N ARG A 22 -41.91 43.31 18.04
CA ARG A 22 -40.57 43.91 18.07
C ARG A 22 -40.46 45.16 17.20
N GLU A 23 -41.15 45.24 16.06
CA GLU A 23 -41.13 46.44 15.22
C GLU A 23 -41.64 47.67 15.99
N LYS A 24 -42.68 47.53 16.81
CA LYS A 24 -43.19 48.63 17.66
C LYS A 24 -42.18 49.19 18.67
N LYS A 25 -41.22 48.40 19.14
CA LYS A 25 -40.23 48.84 20.15
C LYS A 25 -38.99 49.50 19.55
N VAL A 26 -38.70 49.25 18.27
CA VAL A 26 -37.49 49.75 17.61
C VAL A 26 -37.70 51.15 17.05
N TYR A 27 -38.90 51.47 16.57
CA TYR A 27 -39.23 52.80 16.04
C TYR A 27 -39.67 53.83 17.10
N GLU A 28 -39.79 53.44 18.39
CA GLU A 28 -40.20 54.34 19.48
C GLU A 28 -39.01 54.95 20.25
N GLU A 29 -37.76 54.60 19.91
CA GLU A 29 -36.52 55.12 20.56
C GLU A 29 -35.71 56.08 19.65
N ASP A 30 -36.28 56.52 18.51
CA ASP A 30 -35.62 57.35 17.47
C ASP A 30 -36.07 58.83 17.51
N ASP A 31 -36.25 59.44 18.68
CA ASP A 31 -36.35 60.90 18.79
C ASP A 31 -35.38 61.39 19.87
N ASP A 32 -34.53 62.35 19.47
CA ASP A 32 -33.65 63.22 20.28
C ASP A 32 -32.17 62.78 20.47
N ASP A 33 -31.45 62.57 19.36
CA ASP A 33 -30.10 63.08 19.04
C ASP A 33 -29.55 62.30 17.82
N ASP A 34 -29.64 62.87 16.62
CA ASP A 34 -29.20 62.22 15.37
C ASP A 34 -27.68 61.94 15.40
N PHE A 35 -27.31 60.73 15.80
CA PHE A 35 -25.93 60.26 15.76
C PHE A 35 -25.50 60.06 14.31
N GLU A 36 -24.69 60.98 13.78
CA GLU A 36 -24.10 60.87 12.45
C GLU A 36 -22.72 60.19 12.50
N LEU A 37 -22.48 59.28 11.56
CA LEU A 37 -21.15 58.71 11.34
C LEU A 37 -20.23 59.75 10.69
N PRO A 38 -18.98 59.91 11.14
CA PRO A 38 -18.00 60.77 10.48
C PRO A 38 -17.83 60.53 8.97
N GLU A 39 -17.51 61.59 8.24
CA GLU A 39 -17.27 61.55 6.80
C GLU A 39 -16.11 60.59 6.45
N GLY A 40 -16.30 59.78 5.41
CA GLY A 40 -15.34 58.75 5.00
C GLY A 40 -15.49 57.39 5.70
N ILE A 41 -16.50 57.22 6.56
CA ILE A 41 -16.86 55.92 7.12
C ILE A 41 -17.80 55.18 6.15
N GLU A 42 -17.29 54.11 5.56
CA GLU A 42 -18.03 53.17 4.72
C GLU A 42 -17.94 51.73 5.28
N PRO A 43 -18.78 50.79 4.82
CA PRO A 43 -18.60 49.37 5.13
C PRO A 43 -17.20 48.89 4.72
N LEU A 44 -16.49 48.19 5.62
CA LEU A 44 -15.07 47.83 5.49
C LEU A 44 -14.60 47.23 4.15
N LEU A 45 -15.50 46.59 3.40
CA LEU A 45 -15.19 45.80 2.21
C LEU A 45 -16.12 46.17 1.03
N SER A 46 -16.57 47.42 0.95
CA SER A 46 -17.49 47.95 -0.07
C SER A 46 -17.03 47.68 -1.51
N ASP A 47 -15.72 47.76 -1.77
CA ASP A 47 -15.12 47.52 -3.09
C ASP A 47 -15.03 46.04 -3.49
N THR A 48 -15.17 45.11 -2.54
CA THR A 48 -14.95 43.68 -2.79
C THR A 48 -16.26 42.93 -3.02
N GLN A 49 -16.27 42.06 -4.03
CA GLN A 49 -17.43 41.22 -4.31
C GLN A 49 -17.66 40.19 -3.18
N LEU A 50 -18.92 40.03 -2.78
CA LEU A 50 -19.32 39.09 -1.71
C LEU A 50 -18.88 37.64 -2.00
N TYR A 51 -18.88 37.22 -3.26
CA TYR A 51 -18.38 35.92 -3.69
C TYR A 51 -17.79 36.01 -5.10
N THR A 52 -16.89 35.09 -5.40
CA THR A 52 -16.26 34.90 -6.71
C THR A 52 -16.59 33.51 -7.25
N ASP A 53 -16.16 33.22 -8.48
CA ASP A 53 -16.36 31.91 -9.12
C ASP A 53 -15.72 30.75 -8.34
N THR A 54 -14.72 31.02 -7.49
CA THR A 54 -14.00 30.00 -6.71
C THR A 54 -14.48 29.86 -5.27
N THR A 55 -15.35 30.75 -4.80
CA THR A 55 -15.77 30.78 -3.39
C THR A 55 -16.50 29.49 -2.99
N ALA A 56 -17.46 29.01 -3.80
CA ALA A 56 -18.19 27.77 -3.53
C ALA A 56 -17.27 26.52 -3.49
N ALA A 57 -16.31 26.44 -4.42
CA ALA A 57 -15.34 25.36 -4.45
C ALA A 57 -14.39 25.41 -3.23
N GLY A 58 -13.97 26.61 -2.82
CA GLY A 58 -13.18 26.82 -1.60
C GLY A 58 -13.92 26.38 -0.34
N ILE A 59 -15.20 26.71 -0.23
CA ILE A 59 -16.05 26.26 0.89
C ILE A 59 -16.20 24.72 0.87
N SER A 60 -16.35 24.11 -0.30
CA SER A 60 -16.43 22.64 -0.43
C SER A 60 -15.14 21.94 0.00
N LEU A 61 -13.97 22.52 -0.29
CA LEU A 61 -12.67 22.00 0.15
C LEU A 61 -12.50 22.04 1.68
N LEU A 62 -13.16 22.97 2.38
CA LEU A 62 -13.14 23.04 3.84
C LEU A 62 -13.66 21.76 4.50
N TYR A 63 -14.69 21.15 3.90
CA TYR A 63 -15.33 19.91 4.37
C TYR A 63 -14.80 18.64 3.69
N ALA A 64 -13.74 18.74 2.87
CA ALA A 64 -13.17 17.59 2.20
C ALA A 64 -12.39 16.67 3.18
N PRO A 65 -12.25 15.37 2.90
CA PRO A 65 -11.42 14.50 3.72
C PRO A 65 -9.94 14.87 3.56
N ARG A 66 -9.13 14.58 4.59
CA ARG A 66 -7.67 14.61 4.43
C ARG A 66 -7.28 13.63 3.31
N PRO A 67 -6.48 14.04 2.31
CA PRO A 67 -5.57 15.20 2.30
C PRO A 67 -6.09 16.50 1.67
N PHE A 68 -7.33 16.56 1.20
CA PHE A 68 -7.81 17.63 0.32
C PHE A 68 -8.25 18.91 1.06
N ASN A 69 -8.46 18.84 2.38
CA ASN A 69 -8.79 20.01 3.20
C ASN A 69 -7.58 20.86 3.63
N MET A 70 -6.39 20.57 3.11
CA MET A 70 -5.15 21.28 3.47
C MET A 70 -4.54 21.92 2.22
N ARG A 71 -4.09 23.18 2.35
CA ARG A 71 -3.39 23.89 1.25
C ARG A 71 -1.95 23.43 1.06
N SER A 72 -1.31 22.91 2.11
CA SER A 72 0.07 22.45 2.08
C SER A 72 0.26 21.27 3.04
N GLY A 73 1.25 20.43 2.79
CA GLY A 73 1.55 19.24 3.58
C GLY A 73 2.93 18.66 3.29
N ARG A 74 3.30 17.63 4.04
CA ARG A 74 4.55 16.89 3.79
C ARG A 74 4.30 15.77 2.79
N THR A 75 5.26 15.58 1.88
CA THR A 75 5.28 14.41 1.01
C THR A 75 5.31 13.13 1.84
N ARG A 76 4.62 12.10 1.36
CA ARG A 76 4.53 10.79 2.01
C ARG A 76 5.00 9.73 1.05
N ARG A 77 5.52 8.62 1.59
CA ARG A 77 5.88 7.46 0.76
C ARG A 77 4.62 6.84 0.17
N ALA A 78 4.72 6.26 -1.02
CA ALA A 78 3.61 5.65 -1.72
C ALA A 78 2.95 4.53 -0.88
N GLU A 79 3.74 3.72 -0.17
CA GLU A 79 3.22 2.64 0.68
C GLU A 79 2.51 3.13 1.95
N ASP A 80 2.71 4.38 2.36
CA ASP A 80 2.07 4.94 3.56
C ASP A 80 0.65 5.47 3.27
N ILE A 81 0.19 5.46 2.02
CA ILE A 81 -1.13 5.95 1.61
C ILE A 81 -2.11 4.78 1.42
N PRO A 82 -3.04 4.53 2.36
CA PRO A 82 -4.04 3.48 2.22
C PRO A 82 -5.25 3.94 1.42
N LEU A 83 -5.21 3.78 0.09
CA LEU A 83 -6.28 4.22 -0.82
C LEU A 83 -7.69 3.69 -0.46
N VAL A 84 -7.76 2.51 0.15
CA VAL A 84 -9.03 1.81 0.43
C VAL A 84 -9.36 1.74 1.93
N SER A 85 -8.65 2.48 2.80
CA SER A 85 -8.88 2.37 4.25
C SER A 85 -10.28 2.76 4.65
N GLU A 86 -10.78 3.87 4.10
CA GLU A 86 -12.09 4.40 4.50
C GLU A 86 -13.21 3.45 4.09
N TRP A 87 -13.07 2.74 2.97
CA TRP A 87 -14.10 1.84 2.45
C TRP A 87 -14.48 0.72 3.41
N TYR A 88 -13.53 0.19 4.20
CA TYR A 88 -13.80 -0.88 5.17
C TYR A 88 -13.94 -0.38 6.61
N LYS A 89 -13.72 0.91 6.86
CA LYS A 89 -14.05 1.57 8.12
C LYS A 89 -15.54 1.94 8.19
N GLU A 90 -16.13 2.21 7.03
CA GLU A 90 -17.58 2.35 6.87
C GLU A 90 -18.31 0.99 6.96
N HIS A 91 -19.60 1.05 7.25
CA HIS A 91 -20.46 -0.12 7.23
C HIS A 91 -20.54 -0.73 5.83
N CYS A 92 -20.46 -2.06 5.76
CA CYS A 92 -20.62 -2.78 4.51
C CYS A 92 -22.08 -2.69 4.02
N PRO A 93 -22.35 -2.44 2.72
CA PRO A 93 -23.70 -2.50 2.18
C PRO A 93 -24.40 -3.83 2.47
N PRO A 94 -25.65 -3.84 2.94
CA PRO A 94 -26.34 -5.07 3.35
C PRO A 94 -26.59 -6.04 2.20
N SER A 95 -26.70 -5.52 0.97
CA SER A 95 -26.87 -6.30 -0.27
C SER A 95 -25.65 -7.14 -0.65
N TYR A 96 -24.46 -6.84 -0.09
CA TYR A 96 -23.24 -7.59 -0.41
C TYR A 96 -23.26 -8.98 0.21
N PRO A 97 -22.77 -10.03 -0.49
CA PRO A 97 -22.82 -11.39 0.00
C PRO A 97 -21.93 -11.61 1.23
N VAL A 98 -22.23 -12.68 1.98
CA VAL A 98 -21.56 -13.04 3.25
C VAL A 98 -20.03 -12.98 3.15
N LYS A 99 -19.45 -13.50 2.06
CA LYS A 99 -17.98 -13.52 1.86
C LYS A 99 -17.35 -12.13 1.91
N VAL A 100 -18.05 -11.09 1.45
CA VAL A 100 -17.56 -9.71 1.43
C VAL A 100 -17.75 -9.07 2.79
N ARG A 101 -18.90 -9.28 3.44
CA ARG A 101 -19.17 -8.81 4.80
C ARG A 101 -18.14 -9.35 5.80
N VAL A 102 -17.77 -10.63 5.69
CA VAL A 102 -16.69 -11.24 6.49
C VAL A 102 -15.33 -10.58 6.20
N SER A 103 -15.05 -10.22 4.95
CA SER A 103 -13.80 -9.53 4.58
C SER A 103 -13.73 -8.11 5.17
N TYR A 104 -14.83 -7.36 5.16
CA TYR A 104 -14.91 -6.06 5.86
C TYR A 104 -14.60 -6.22 7.34
N GLN A 105 -15.25 -7.17 8.02
CA GLN A 105 -15.01 -7.44 9.44
C GLN A 105 -13.54 -7.80 9.73
N LYS A 106 -12.90 -8.62 8.88
CA LYS A 106 -11.49 -9.01 9.04
C LYS A 106 -10.53 -7.84 8.82
N LEU A 107 -10.80 -6.99 7.83
CA LEU A 107 -10.00 -5.79 7.57
C LEU A 107 -10.12 -4.80 8.73
N LEU A 108 -11.33 -4.57 9.23
CA LEU A 108 -11.58 -3.74 10.40
C LEU A 108 -10.88 -4.31 11.65
N LYS A 109 -10.96 -5.63 11.87
CA LYS A 109 -10.20 -6.31 12.94
C LYS A 109 -8.68 -6.05 12.82
N CYS A 110 -8.13 -6.12 11.61
CA CYS A 110 -6.70 -5.85 11.41
C CYS A 110 -6.35 -4.39 11.70
N PHE A 111 -7.22 -3.45 11.32
CA PHE A 111 -7.07 -2.03 11.63
C PHE A 111 -7.07 -1.80 13.16
N VAL A 112 -8.10 -2.28 13.86
CA VAL A 112 -8.21 -2.15 15.33
C VAL A 112 -7.02 -2.79 16.04
N LEU A 113 -6.57 -3.97 15.61
CA LEU A 113 -5.39 -4.63 16.20
C LEU A 113 -4.08 -3.85 15.98
N ASN A 114 -3.97 -3.08 14.90
CA ASN A 114 -2.81 -2.25 14.64
C ASN A 114 -2.82 -0.99 15.51
N GLU A 115 -4.00 -0.36 15.70
CA GLU A 115 -4.18 0.79 16.58
C GLU A 115 -4.01 0.41 18.06
N LEU A 116 -4.63 -0.70 18.49
CA LEU A 116 -4.59 -1.17 19.87
C LEU A 116 -3.16 -1.49 20.35
N HIS A 117 -2.35 -2.10 19.48
CA HIS A 117 -0.96 -2.44 19.80
C HIS A 117 0.04 -1.38 19.32
N HIS A 118 -0.45 -0.21 18.89
CA HIS A 118 0.42 0.88 18.50
C HIS A 118 1.20 1.37 19.73
N ARG A 119 2.53 1.45 19.59
CA ARG A 119 3.40 2.06 20.59
C ARG A 119 4.21 3.16 19.90
N PRO A 120 4.42 4.31 20.57
CA PRO A 120 5.30 5.34 20.04
C PRO A 120 6.67 4.74 19.67
N PRO A 121 7.23 5.09 18.49
CA PRO A 121 8.51 4.57 18.08
C PRO A 121 9.59 5.02 19.08
N LYS A 122 10.35 4.06 19.61
CA LYS A 122 11.47 4.36 20.51
C LYS A 122 12.52 5.18 19.75
N ALA A 123 13.08 6.19 20.40
CA ALA A 123 14.25 6.88 19.88
C ALA A 123 15.39 5.86 19.69
N GLN A 124 15.97 5.84 18.49
CA GLN A 124 17.05 4.94 18.11
C GLN A 124 18.09 5.72 17.30
N LYS A 125 19.36 5.30 17.39
CA LYS A 125 20.41 5.86 16.53
C LYS A 125 20.10 5.51 15.07
N LYS A 126 20.03 6.53 14.21
CA LYS A 126 19.80 6.34 12.77
C LYS A 126 20.97 5.58 12.15
N LYS A 127 20.70 4.42 11.54
CA LYS A 127 21.67 3.63 10.78
C LYS A 127 21.32 3.70 9.29
N HIS A 128 22.22 4.23 8.48
CA HIS A 128 22.00 4.42 7.04
C HIS A 128 22.82 3.41 6.23
N LEU A 129 22.30 2.18 6.09
CA LEU A 129 23.02 1.07 5.44
C LEU A 129 23.58 1.45 4.05
N PHE A 130 22.76 2.01 3.16
CA PHE A 130 23.21 2.36 1.82
C PHE A 130 24.22 3.52 1.78
N ARG A 131 24.15 4.47 2.72
CA ARG A 131 25.19 5.50 2.84
C ARG A 131 26.52 4.89 3.28
N SER A 132 26.47 3.94 4.21
CA SER A 132 27.67 3.21 4.65
C SER A 132 28.26 2.35 3.53
N LEU A 133 27.44 1.69 2.72
CA LEU A 133 27.93 0.91 1.57
C LEU A 133 28.53 1.81 0.49
N ALA A 134 27.86 2.90 0.13
CA ALA A 134 28.32 3.86 -0.89
C ALA A 134 29.63 4.58 -0.51
N ALA A 135 29.93 4.70 0.79
CA ALA A 135 31.20 5.26 1.25
C ALA A 135 32.40 4.31 1.03
N THR A 136 32.17 3.04 0.70
CA THR A 136 33.25 2.08 0.43
C THR A 136 33.60 2.04 -1.05
N LYS A 137 34.86 1.69 -1.36
CA LYS A 137 35.34 1.55 -2.75
C LYS A 137 34.64 0.45 -3.56
N PHE A 138 33.91 -0.46 -2.92
CA PHE A 138 33.28 -1.62 -3.56
C PHE A 138 31.93 -1.30 -4.20
N PHE A 139 31.33 -0.14 -3.89
CA PHE A 139 30.03 0.26 -4.41
C PHE A 139 30.14 1.55 -5.20
N GLN A 140 29.46 1.58 -6.35
CA GLN A 140 29.31 2.74 -7.21
C GLN A 140 27.82 3.07 -7.37
N SER A 141 27.51 4.30 -7.79
CA SER A 141 26.14 4.76 -8.01
C SER A 141 25.94 5.12 -9.48
N THR A 142 24.76 4.76 -10.01
CA THR A 142 24.32 5.06 -11.37
C THR A 142 22.81 5.19 -11.39
N GLU A 143 22.27 5.79 -12.44
CA GLU A 143 20.84 5.80 -12.75
C GLU A 143 20.54 4.76 -13.83
N LEU A 144 19.44 4.01 -13.69
CA LEU A 144 19.06 2.89 -14.57
C LEU A 144 17.54 2.82 -14.71
N ASP A 145 17.07 2.20 -15.80
CA ASP A 145 15.66 1.83 -15.95
C ASP A 145 15.27 0.80 -14.86
N TRP A 146 14.07 0.95 -14.29
CA TRP A 146 13.55 0.06 -13.27
C TRP A 146 13.49 -1.40 -13.75
N VAL A 147 13.13 -1.62 -15.02
CA VAL A 147 13.08 -2.98 -15.61
C VAL A 147 14.48 -3.57 -15.73
N GLU A 148 15.46 -2.77 -16.11
CA GLU A 148 16.86 -3.19 -16.17
C GLU A 148 17.37 -3.60 -14.79
N ALA A 149 17.18 -2.74 -13.78
CA ALA A 149 17.54 -3.04 -12.40
C ALA A 149 16.82 -4.32 -11.89
N GLY A 150 15.54 -4.49 -12.22
CA GLY A 150 14.75 -5.68 -11.87
C GLY A 150 15.32 -6.96 -12.48
N LEU A 151 15.70 -6.94 -13.76
CA LEU A 151 16.34 -8.06 -14.45
C LEU A 151 17.71 -8.39 -13.86
N GLN A 152 18.51 -7.38 -13.51
CA GLN A 152 19.79 -7.55 -12.84
C GLN A 152 19.61 -8.24 -11.48
N VAL A 153 18.66 -7.78 -10.65
CA VAL A 153 18.35 -8.39 -9.34
C VAL A 153 17.92 -9.86 -9.50
N CYS A 154 17.09 -10.17 -10.49
CA CYS A 154 16.66 -11.55 -10.77
C CYS A 154 17.84 -12.44 -11.16
N ARG A 155 18.72 -11.96 -12.05
CA ARG A 155 19.92 -12.69 -12.48
C ARG A 155 20.90 -12.88 -11.32
N GLN A 156 21.15 -11.85 -10.53
CA GLN A 156 22.01 -11.92 -9.34
C GLN A 156 21.47 -12.93 -8.33
N GLY A 157 20.18 -12.87 -8.01
CA GLY A 157 19.54 -13.83 -7.10
C GLY A 157 19.62 -15.27 -7.59
N TYR A 158 19.39 -15.52 -8.87
CA TYR A 158 19.56 -16.83 -9.50
C TYR A 158 21.00 -17.34 -9.33
N ASN A 159 21.99 -16.52 -9.71
CA ASN A 159 23.40 -16.88 -9.63
C ASN A 159 23.85 -17.15 -8.19
N MET A 160 23.42 -16.33 -7.22
CA MET A 160 23.75 -16.53 -5.80
C MET A 160 23.24 -17.87 -5.27
N LEU A 161 21.99 -18.24 -5.58
CA LEU A 161 21.42 -19.52 -5.16
C LEU A 161 22.09 -20.69 -5.89
N ASN A 162 22.39 -20.55 -7.18
CA ASN A 162 23.03 -21.59 -7.95
C ASN A 162 24.49 -21.85 -7.49
N LEU A 163 25.25 -20.77 -7.21
CA LEU A 163 26.58 -20.86 -6.61
C LEU A 163 26.56 -21.60 -5.27
N LEU A 164 25.52 -21.40 -4.45
CA LEU A 164 25.38 -22.13 -3.19
C LEU A 164 25.08 -23.63 -3.40
N ILE A 165 24.31 -23.99 -4.42
CA ILE A 165 24.05 -25.39 -4.81
C ILE A 165 25.37 -26.06 -5.25
N HIS A 166 26.12 -25.41 -6.14
CA HIS A 166 27.41 -25.91 -6.63
C HIS A 166 28.45 -25.97 -5.51
N ARG A 167 28.53 -24.96 -4.63
CA ARG A 167 29.46 -24.94 -3.49
C ARG A 167 29.23 -26.10 -2.52
N LYS A 168 28.00 -26.64 -2.44
CA LYS A 168 27.66 -27.83 -1.67
C LYS A 168 27.86 -29.16 -2.41
N ASN A 169 28.37 -29.11 -3.64
CA ASN A 169 28.54 -30.24 -4.54
C ASN A 169 27.23 -31.04 -4.72
N LEU A 170 26.16 -30.33 -5.09
CA LEU A 170 24.82 -30.88 -5.31
C LEU A 170 24.47 -30.92 -6.81
N ASN A 171 25.33 -31.54 -7.62
CA ASN A 171 25.22 -31.57 -9.10
C ASN A 171 23.95 -32.28 -9.63
N TYR A 172 23.24 -33.01 -8.76
CA TYR A 172 21.98 -33.68 -9.05
C TYR A 172 20.74 -32.82 -8.78
N LEU A 173 20.93 -31.55 -8.42
CA LEU A 173 19.87 -30.55 -8.32
C LEU A 173 20.04 -29.48 -9.40
N HIS A 174 18.93 -29.10 -10.01
CA HIS A 174 18.87 -28.01 -10.97
C HIS A 174 17.91 -26.93 -10.47
N LEU A 175 18.38 -25.68 -10.46
CA LEU A 175 17.56 -24.50 -10.24
C LEU A 175 17.22 -23.92 -11.61
N ASP A 176 15.93 -23.89 -11.96
CA ASP A 176 15.47 -23.24 -13.20
C ASP A 176 15.36 -21.71 -13.02
N TYR A 177 15.26 -20.99 -14.14
CA TYR A 177 15.17 -19.52 -14.14
C TYR A 177 13.89 -18.96 -13.50
N ASN A 178 12.88 -19.81 -13.27
CA ASN A 178 11.66 -19.48 -12.54
C ASN A 178 11.73 -19.90 -11.06
N PHE A 179 12.95 -20.18 -10.57
CA PHE A 179 13.27 -20.54 -9.20
C PHE A 179 12.64 -21.84 -8.70
N ASN A 180 12.29 -22.78 -9.60
CA ASN A 180 12.01 -24.15 -9.19
C ASN A 180 13.32 -24.90 -8.98
N LEU A 181 13.38 -25.66 -7.88
CA LEU A 181 14.48 -26.56 -7.57
C LEU A 181 13.99 -27.97 -7.86
N LYS A 182 14.60 -28.63 -8.83
CA LYS A 182 14.20 -29.96 -9.30
C LYS A 182 15.39 -30.92 -9.21
N PRO A 183 15.18 -32.20 -8.86
CA PRO A 183 16.21 -33.21 -9.01
C PRO A 183 16.40 -33.54 -10.50
N VAL A 184 17.66 -33.69 -10.94
CA VAL A 184 17.99 -34.08 -12.32
C VAL A 184 17.77 -35.58 -12.55
N LYS A 185 17.92 -36.37 -11.49
CA LYS A 185 17.74 -37.82 -11.47
C LYS A 185 17.05 -38.23 -10.16
N THR A 186 16.55 -39.47 -10.09
CA THR A 186 16.07 -40.03 -8.83
C THR A 186 17.20 -40.08 -7.80
N LEU A 187 16.99 -39.43 -6.66
CA LEU A 187 18.03 -39.27 -5.63
C LEU A 187 18.08 -40.48 -4.71
N THR A 188 19.30 -40.94 -4.41
CA THR A 188 19.53 -41.90 -3.32
C THR A 188 19.18 -41.29 -1.96
N THR A 189 18.97 -42.13 -0.95
CA THR A 189 18.72 -41.66 0.42
C THR A 189 19.85 -40.77 0.95
N LYS A 190 21.11 -41.03 0.58
CA LYS A 190 22.28 -40.22 0.96
C LYS A 190 22.26 -38.85 0.29
N GLU A 191 22.01 -38.79 -1.02
CA GLU A 191 21.87 -37.54 -1.77
C GLU A 191 20.70 -36.70 -1.23
N ARG A 192 19.53 -37.32 -1.01
CA ARG A 192 18.34 -36.65 -0.45
C ARG A 192 18.59 -36.04 0.93
N LYS A 193 19.32 -36.75 1.81
CA LYS A 193 19.70 -36.23 3.14
C LYS A 193 20.68 -35.06 3.01
N LYS A 194 21.68 -35.16 2.12
CA LYS A 194 22.69 -34.12 1.89
C LYS A 194 22.10 -32.84 1.27
N SER A 195 21.13 -32.99 0.38
CA SER A 195 20.57 -31.89 -0.41
C SER A 195 19.36 -31.20 0.22
N ARG A 196 18.97 -31.61 1.44
CA ARG A 196 17.86 -31.02 2.17
C ARG A 196 18.20 -29.60 2.63
N PHE A 197 17.73 -28.61 1.88
CA PHE A 197 17.82 -27.21 2.26
C PHE A 197 16.81 -26.85 3.35
N GLY A 198 17.18 -25.88 4.19
CA GLY A 198 16.32 -25.36 5.24
C GLY A 198 15.44 -24.21 4.76
N ASN A 199 14.62 -23.69 5.68
CA ASN A 199 13.67 -22.60 5.41
C ASN A 199 14.34 -21.33 4.88
N ALA A 200 15.57 -21.01 5.29
CA ALA A 200 16.30 -19.82 4.84
C ALA A 200 16.46 -19.79 3.31
N PHE A 201 16.98 -20.88 2.75
CA PHE A 201 17.19 -21.03 1.31
C PHE A 201 15.87 -20.98 0.55
N HIS A 202 14.90 -21.79 0.98
CA HIS A 202 13.63 -21.90 0.27
C HIS A 202 12.77 -20.64 0.38
N LEU A 203 12.76 -19.95 1.51
CA LEU A 203 12.03 -18.69 1.66
C LEU A 203 12.65 -17.59 0.79
N CYS A 204 13.99 -17.48 0.76
CA CYS A 204 14.69 -16.54 -0.12
C CYS A 204 14.38 -16.84 -1.60
N ARG A 205 14.45 -18.12 -2.00
CA ARG A 205 14.10 -18.58 -3.35
C ARG A 205 12.67 -18.18 -3.75
N GLU A 206 11.69 -18.39 -2.87
CA GLU A 206 10.29 -18.04 -3.18
C GLU A 206 10.04 -16.52 -3.19
N ILE A 207 10.80 -15.72 -2.43
CA ILE A 207 10.77 -14.25 -2.55
C ILE A 207 11.33 -13.80 -3.89
N LEU A 208 12.48 -14.36 -4.31
CA LEU A 208 13.05 -14.08 -5.63
C LEU A 208 12.11 -14.51 -6.76
N ARG A 209 11.38 -15.61 -6.58
CA ARG A 209 10.32 -16.02 -7.50
C ARG A 209 9.20 -15.00 -7.62
N LEU A 210 8.72 -14.45 -6.49
CA LEU A 210 7.70 -13.39 -6.51
C LEU A 210 8.23 -12.15 -7.24
N THR A 211 9.46 -11.73 -6.95
CA THR A 211 10.10 -10.60 -7.64
C THR A 211 10.20 -10.85 -9.14
N LYS A 212 10.63 -12.05 -9.55
CA LYS A 212 10.74 -12.48 -10.94
C LYS A 212 9.40 -12.38 -11.67
N LEU A 213 8.30 -12.84 -11.07
CA LEU A 213 6.96 -12.72 -11.65
C LEU A 213 6.56 -11.26 -11.91
N VAL A 214 6.85 -10.36 -10.96
CA VAL A 214 6.53 -8.92 -11.10
C VAL A 214 7.40 -8.28 -12.18
N VAL A 215 8.70 -8.58 -12.22
CA VAL A 215 9.63 -8.06 -13.23
C VAL A 215 9.26 -8.58 -14.62
N ASP A 216 9.00 -9.87 -14.77
CA ASP A 216 8.62 -10.48 -16.05
C ASP A 216 7.33 -9.88 -16.60
N ALA A 217 6.34 -9.59 -15.76
CA ALA A 217 5.11 -8.90 -16.19
C ALA A 217 5.43 -7.53 -16.81
N ASN A 218 6.33 -6.75 -16.19
CA ASN A 218 6.77 -5.47 -16.74
C ASN A 218 7.62 -5.64 -18.01
N VAL A 219 8.44 -6.70 -18.10
CA VAL A 219 9.19 -7.02 -19.33
C VAL A 219 8.23 -7.31 -20.49
N GLN A 220 7.19 -8.12 -20.27
CA GLN A 220 6.20 -8.43 -21.31
C GLN A 220 5.47 -7.18 -21.81
N PHE A 221 5.13 -6.26 -20.90
CA PHE A 221 4.59 -4.95 -21.26
C PHE A 221 5.57 -4.13 -22.10
N ARG A 222 6.84 -4.07 -21.71
CA ARG A 222 7.88 -3.30 -22.42
C ARG A 222 8.26 -3.90 -23.78
N LEU A 223 8.08 -5.21 -23.97
CA LEU A 223 8.23 -5.88 -25.25
C LEU A 223 7.03 -5.65 -26.19
N GLY A 224 5.94 -5.03 -25.71
CA GLY A 224 4.73 -4.81 -26.50
C GLY A 224 3.84 -6.05 -26.63
N ASN A 225 4.10 -7.12 -25.89
CA ASN A 225 3.32 -8.36 -25.94
C ASN A 225 2.00 -8.25 -25.15
N VAL A 226 1.91 -7.30 -24.23
CA VAL A 226 0.81 -7.12 -23.27
C VAL A 226 0.51 -5.63 -23.16
N ASP A 227 -0.77 -5.26 -23.05
CA ASP A 227 -1.17 -3.85 -22.89
C ASP A 227 -1.00 -3.35 -21.44
N ALA A 228 -1.20 -2.05 -21.22
CA ALA A 228 -1.05 -1.44 -19.90
C ALA A 228 -2.12 -1.93 -18.89
N PHE A 229 -3.33 -2.24 -19.35
CA PHE A 229 -4.44 -2.67 -18.50
C PHE A 229 -4.27 -4.12 -18.04
N GLN A 230 -3.81 -4.99 -18.92
CA GLN A 230 -3.41 -6.37 -18.67
C GLN A 230 -2.18 -6.43 -17.77
N LEU A 231 -1.22 -5.51 -17.91
CA LEU A 231 -0.13 -5.38 -16.93
C LEU A 231 -0.69 -5.08 -15.54
N ALA A 232 -1.58 -4.09 -15.42
CA ALA A 232 -2.17 -3.72 -14.15
C ALA A 232 -3.01 -4.86 -13.53
N ASP A 233 -3.80 -5.57 -14.34
CA ASP A 233 -4.56 -6.76 -13.92
C ASP A 233 -3.64 -7.93 -13.56
N GLY A 234 -2.54 -8.10 -14.30
CA GLY A 234 -1.48 -9.08 -14.02
C GLY A 234 -0.82 -8.83 -12.66
N LEU A 235 -0.45 -7.58 -12.37
CA LEU A 235 0.07 -7.18 -11.06
C LEU A 235 -0.95 -7.39 -9.95
N GLN A 236 -2.22 -7.05 -10.18
CA GLN A 236 -3.31 -7.31 -9.24
C GLN A 236 -3.40 -8.82 -8.94
N TYR A 237 -3.36 -9.64 -9.99
CA TYR A 237 -3.44 -11.08 -9.88
C TYR A 237 -2.26 -11.64 -9.11
N ILE A 238 -1.03 -11.22 -9.44
CA ILE A 238 0.21 -11.65 -8.77
C ILE A 238 0.10 -11.39 -7.26
N PHE A 239 -0.20 -10.15 -6.85
CA PHE A 239 -0.24 -9.80 -5.43
C PHE A 239 -1.45 -10.40 -4.69
N SER A 240 -2.54 -10.72 -5.40
CA SER A 240 -3.70 -11.39 -4.80
C SER A 240 -3.50 -12.90 -4.62
N HIS A 241 -2.68 -13.53 -5.46
CA HIS A 241 -2.54 -15.00 -5.53
C HIS A 241 -1.11 -15.48 -5.25
N VAL A 242 -0.34 -14.73 -4.47
CA VAL A 242 1.02 -15.13 -4.06
C VAL A 242 1.07 -16.53 -3.44
N GLY A 243 0.04 -16.94 -2.69
CA GLY A 243 -0.04 -18.29 -2.12
C GLY A 243 -0.20 -19.42 -3.15
N GLN A 244 -0.67 -19.11 -4.36
CA GLN A 244 -0.83 -20.07 -5.46
C GLN A 244 0.37 -20.01 -6.41
N LEU A 245 0.84 -18.80 -6.74
CA LEU A 245 1.95 -18.58 -7.67
C LEU A 245 3.31 -18.88 -7.05
N THR A 246 3.42 -18.82 -5.73
CA THR A 246 4.62 -19.17 -4.97
C THR A 246 4.31 -20.26 -3.94
N GLY A 247 5.35 -20.75 -3.27
CA GLY A 247 5.27 -21.70 -2.18
C GLY A 247 5.67 -21.11 -0.82
N MET A 248 5.74 -19.79 -0.65
CA MET A 248 6.32 -19.16 0.56
C MET A 248 5.70 -19.65 1.87
N TYR A 249 4.39 -19.92 1.89
CA TYR A 249 3.66 -20.36 3.07
C TYR A 249 4.17 -21.71 3.62
N ARG A 250 4.79 -22.56 2.79
CA ARG A 250 5.37 -23.85 3.19
C ARG A 250 6.62 -23.66 4.06
N TYR A 251 7.36 -22.58 3.84
CA TYR A 251 8.63 -22.30 4.52
C TYR A 251 8.48 -21.26 5.64
N LYS A 252 7.36 -20.52 5.65
CA LYS A 252 6.94 -19.66 6.76
C LYS A 252 5.42 -19.51 6.81
N TYR A 253 4.75 -20.35 7.59
CA TYR A 253 3.28 -20.41 7.63
C TYR A 253 2.60 -19.13 8.13
N ARG A 254 3.26 -18.33 8.98
CA ARG A 254 2.71 -17.03 9.46
C ARG A 254 2.34 -16.07 8.32
N LEU A 255 2.93 -16.26 7.12
CA LEU A 255 2.60 -15.54 5.89
C LEU A 255 1.13 -15.71 5.45
N MET A 256 0.43 -16.74 5.93
CA MET A 256 -1.00 -16.89 5.71
C MET A 256 -1.82 -15.68 6.19
N ARG A 257 -1.29 -14.87 7.12
CA ARG A 257 -1.91 -13.59 7.51
C ARG A 257 -2.00 -12.64 6.31
N GLN A 258 -0.93 -12.50 5.54
CA GLN A 258 -0.87 -11.64 4.35
C GLN A 258 -1.73 -12.18 3.21
N ILE A 259 -1.67 -13.49 2.95
CA ILE A 259 -2.50 -14.13 1.91
C ILE A 259 -3.99 -13.89 2.18
N ARG A 260 -4.44 -14.10 3.43
CA ARG A 260 -5.84 -13.85 3.81
C ARG A 260 -6.21 -12.37 3.65
N MET A 261 -5.34 -11.46 4.09
CA MET A 261 -5.57 -10.02 3.92
C MET A 261 -5.68 -9.61 2.45
N CYS A 262 -4.84 -10.16 1.55
CA CYS A 262 -4.94 -9.88 0.12
C CYS A 262 -6.24 -10.42 -0.47
N LYS A 263 -6.71 -11.60 -0.01
CA LYS A 263 -8.03 -12.13 -0.39
C LYS A 263 -9.17 -11.22 0.08
N ASP A 264 -9.09 -10.72 1.30
CA ASP A 264 -10.10 -9.79 1.85
C ASP A 264 -10.10 -8.45 1.09
N LEU A 265 -8.92 -7.91 0.74
CA LEU A 265 -8.79 -6.72 -0.11
C LEU A 265 -9.34 -6.96 -1.52
N LYS A 266 -9.08 -8.13 -2.12
CA LYS A 266 -9.66 -8.52 -3.41
C LYS A 266 -11.19 -8.51 -3.36
N HIS A 267 -11.79 -9.07 -2.31
CA HIS A 267 -13.25 -9.02 -2.15
C HIS A 267 -13.78 -7.59 -2.03
N LEU A 268 -13.14 -6.75 -1.22
CA LEU A 268 -13.50 -5.34 -1.03
C LEU A 268 -13.47 -4.57 -2.36
N ILE A 269 -12.35 -4.68 -3.09
CA ILE A 269 -12.12 -3.94 -4.33
C ILE A 269 -13.07 -4.41 -5.42
N TYR A 270 -13.21 -5.73 -5.62
CA TYR A 270 -13.98 -6.26 -6.75
C TYR A 270 -15.47 -5.96 -6.62
N TYR A 271 -16.01 -5.93 -5.41
CA TYR A 271 -17.43 -5.63 -5.20
C TYR A 271 -17.76 -4.14 -5.33
N ARG A 272 -16.76 -3.24 -5.20
CA ARG A 272 -16.93 -1.83 -5.57
C ARG A 272 -16.63 -1.60 -7.06
N PHE A 273 -15.67 -2.32 -7.64
CA PHE A 273 -15.24 -2.15 -9.03
C PHE A 273 -16.21 -2.76 -10.05
N ASN A 274 -16.69 -4.00 -9.83
CA ASN A 274 -17.63 -4.68 -10.72
C ASN A 274 -19.07 -4.30 -10.38
N THR A 275 -19.39 -3.01 -10.51
CA THR A 275 -20.72 -2.44 -10.28
C THR A 275 -21.24 -1.75 -11.54
N GLY A 276 -22.57 -1.68 -11.68
CA GLY A 276 -23.20 -1.10 -12.87
C GLY A 276 -22.93 -1.93 -14.15
N PRO A 277 -22.43 -1.32 -15.24
CA PRO A 277 -22.19 -2.02 -16.51
C PRO A 277 -20.97 -2.95 -16.49
N VAL A 278 -20.09 -2.82 -15.48
CA VAL A 278 -18.87 -3.63 -15.37
C VAL A 278 -19.21 -5.00 -14.77
N GLY A 279 -19.17 -6.03 -15.62
CA GLY A 279 -19.47 -7.40 -15.26
C GLY A 279 -18.39 -8.09 -14.40
N LYS A 280 -18.63 -9.37 -14.10
CA LYS A 280 -17.62 -10.23 -13.48
C LYS A 280 -16.65 -10.72 -14.54
N GLY A 281 -15.37 -10.38 -14.41
CA GLY A 281 -14.33 -10.84 -15.32
C GLY A 281 -12.93 -10.43 -14.86
N PRO A 282 -11.88 -10.84 -15.59
CA PRO A 282 -10.57 -10.20 -15.51
C PRO A 282 -10.65 -8.73 -15.94
N GLY A 283 -9.66 -7.92 -15.57
CA GLY A 283 -9.60 -6.48 -15.91
C GLY A 283 -9.65 -5.52 -14.73
N CYS A 284 -9.45 -6.01 -13.50
CA CYS A 284 -9.40 -5.17 -12.30
C CYS A 284 -7.95 -4.86 -11.92
N GLY A 285 -7.34 -3.87 -12.58
CA GLY A 285 -5.93 -3.49 -12.38
C GLY A 285 -5.58 -2.70 -11.11
N PHE A 286 -6.34 -2.84 -10.01
CA PHE A 286 -6.16 -2.01 -8.81
C PHE A 286 -5.24 -2.65 -7.76
N TRP A 287 -3.95 -2.75 -8.08
CA TRP A 287 -2.94 -3.55 -7.36
C TRP A 287 -2.29 -2.90 -6.13
N ALA A 288 -2.41 -1.57 -5.98
CA ALA A 288 -1.74 -0.82 -4.93
C ALA A 288 -2.03 -1.32 -3.49
N PRO A 289 -3.28 -1.67 -3.11
CA PRO A 289 -3.55 -2.17 -1.75
C PRO A 289 -2.84 -3.48 -1.43
N MET A 290 -2.81 -4.44 -2.36
CA MET A 290 -2.17 -5.73 -2.16
C MET A 290 -0.64 -5.60 -2.19
N TRP A 291 -0.10 -4.77 -3.09
CA TRP A 291 1.33 -4.45 -3.13
C TRP A 291 1.85 -3.96 -1.77
N ARG A 292 1.11 -3.06 -1.11
CA ARG A 292 1.46 -2.56 0.23
C ARG A 292 1.55 -3.68 1.27
N VAL A 293 0.64 -4.67 1.23
CA VAL A 293 0.67 -5.82 2.15
C VAL A 293 1.99 -6.58 2.02
N TRP A 294 2.46 -6.79 0.79
CA TRP A 294 3.72 -7.49 0.53
C TRP A 294 4.96 -6.66 0.88
N LEU A 295 4.93 -5.34 0.68
CA LEU A 295 6.01 -4.45 1.15
C LEU A 295 6.13 -4.45 2.67
N PHE A 296 5.02 -4.37 3.41
CA PHE A 296 5.06 -4.45 4.88
C PHE A 296 5.47 -5.83 5.38
N PHE A 297 5.18 -6.89 4.62
CA PHE A 297 5.77 -8.20 4.89
C PHE A 297 7.29 -8.18 4.71
N LEU A 298 7.79 -7.59 3.62
CA LEU A 298 9.23 -7.47 3.38
C LEU A 298 9.93 -6.68 4.49
N ARG A 299 9.34 -5.58 4.95
CA ARG A 299 9.84 -4.81 6.10
C ARG A 299 10.09 -5.67 7.34
N GLY A 300 9.20 -6.62 7.62
CA GLY A 300 9.31 -7.52 8.78
C GLY A 300 10.18 -8.75 8.54
N ILE A 301 10.31 -9.22 7.29
CA ILE A 301 11.05 -10.44 6.98
C ILE A 301 12.55 -10.21 6.75
N VAL A 302 12.94 -9.02 6.27
CA VAL A 302 14.33 -8.70 5.93
C VAL A 302 15.29 -8.97 7.10
N PRO A 303 15.09 -8.46 8.33
CA PRO A 303 16.02 -8.72 9.43
C PRO A 303 16.10 -10.21 9.82
N LEU A 304 14.98 -10.94 9.66
CA LEU A 304 14.94 -12.37 9.95
C LEU A 304 15.74 -13.17 8.92
N LEU A 305 15.57 -12.84 7.63
CA LEU A 305 16.27 -13.48 6.53
C LEU A 305 17.75 -13.15 6.51
N GLU A 306 18.14 -11.89 6.79
CA GLU A 306 19.54 -11.50 6.94
C GLU A 306 20.25 -12.37 7.99
N ARG A 307 19.64 -12.54 9.17
CA ARG A 307 20.19 -13.42 10.20
C ARG A 307 20.26 -14.88 9.75
N TRP A 308 19.20 -15.39 9.12
CA TRP A 308 19.16 -16.79 8.69
C TRP A 308 20.15 -17.11 7.56
N LEU A 309 20.29 -16.21 6.60
CA LEU A 309 21.24 -16.32 5.49
C LEU A 309 22.67 -16.08 5.99
N GLY A 310 22.89 -15.13 6.90
CA GLY A 310 24.18 -14.93 7.56
C GLY A 310 24.66 -16.19 8.27
N ASN A 311 23.81 -16.80 9.10
CA ASN A 311 24.14 -18.07 9.77
C ASN A 311 24.34 -19.24 8.79
N LEU A 312 23.58 -19.26 7.68
CA LEU A 312 23.75 -20.27 6.64
C LEU A 312 25.10 -20.15 5.94
N LEU A 313 25.52 -18.93 5.62
CA LEU A 313 26.79 -18.63 4.96
C LEU A 313 27.96 -18.84 5.92
N ALA A 314 27.91 -18.32 7.15
CA ALA A 314 28.92 -18.54 8.18
C ALA A 314 29.18 -20.05 8.36
N ARG A 315 28.13 -20.85 8.56
CA ARG A 315 28.25 -22.32 8.65
C ARG A 315 28.82 -22.99 7.40
N GLN A 316 28.62 -22.41 6.23
CA GLN A 316 29.12 -22.96 4.97
C GLN A 316 30.60 -22.65 4.75
N PHE A 317 31.09 -21.51 5.24
CA PHE A 317 32.48 -21.06 5.06
C PHE A 317 33.36 -21.42 6.26
N GLU A 318 32.87 -21.25 7.49
CA GLU A 318 33.59 -21.50 8.75
C GLU A 318 33.39 -22.94 9.26
N GLY A 319 32.39 -23.65 8.73
CA GLY A 319 32.01 -24.99 9.18
C GLY A 319 31.04 -24.98 10.36
N ARG A 320 30.73 -26.17 10.88
CA ARG A 320 29.94 -26.30 12.12
C ARG A 320 30.89 -26.51 13.29
N HIS A 321 30.69 -25.76 14.37
CA HIS A 321 31.30 -26.09 15.65
C HIS A 321 30.69 -27.38 16.20
N SER A 322 31.53 -28.36 16.51
CA SER A 322 31.11 -29.68 17.00
C SER A 322 30.89 -29.72 18.51
N LYS A 323 31.56 -28.84 19.27
CA LYS A 323 31.48 -28.73 20.74
C LYS A 323 31.26 -27.29 21.23
N GLY A 324 30.71 -26.41 20.38
CA GLY A 324 30.20 -25.08 20.73
C GLY A 324 28.71 -24.98 20.43
N VAL A 325 28.00 -24.05 21.07
CA VAL A 325 26.53 -23.84 20.90
C VAL A 325 26.14 -23.69 19.43
#